data_AF-A0A7S3CRL7-F1
#
_entry.id   AF-A0A7S3CRL7-F1
#
_cell.length_a   1.000
_cell.length_b   1.000
_cell.length_c   1.000
_cell.angle_alpha   90.00
_cell.angle_beta   90.00
_cell.angle_gamma   90.00
#
_symmetry.space_group_name_H-M   'P 1'
#
loop_
_entity.id
_entity.type
_entity.pdbx_description
1 polymer ?
#
loop_
_entity_poly.entity_id
_entity_poly.type
_entity_poly.pdbx_seq_one_letter_code
_entity_poly.pdbx_strand_id
1 'polypeptide(L)'
;EDPYDKQVPLKLVRLRNPWGKSEWIGAWSSDSDEMTKYLSVIKEKYIDELPPEEQFDPNDDDGTFIMHFDDWKEAFSALFINNDFPDFWTGVRFTSEWTKFNAAGLPKTYTKDALENFARNPQFLVRPVNDCEMMLSLSQDGGRLPEDGKYYSYPFAETLDYNCVSVFKLPFGQRILKQ
;
A
#
# COMPACT_ATOMS: atom_id res chain seq x y z
N GLU A 1 1.82 26.00 4.07
CA GLU A 1 2.88 26.59 4.93
C GLU A 1 2.26 26.91 6.29
N ASP A 2 2.97 26.68 7.39
CA ASP A 2 2.45 27.02 8.71
C ASP A 2 2.53 28.56 8.90
N PRO A 3 1.41 29.25 9.16
CA PRO A 3 1.40 30.71 9.30
C PRO A 3 2.08 31.20 10.59
N TYR A 4 2.28 30.33 11.58
CA TYR A 4 2.89 30.63 12.87
C TYR A 4 4.34 30.13 12.99
N ASP A 5 4.73 29.08 12.25
CA ASP A 5 6.12 28.61 12.15
C ASP A 5 6.54 28.34 10.69
N LYS A 6 7.14 29.36 10.06
CA LYS A 6 7.53 29.28 8.65
C LYS A 6 8.75 28.38 8.38
N GLN A 7 9.39 27.83 9.40
CA GLN A 7 10.58 26.99 9.21
C GLN A 7 10.23 25.56 8.85
N VAL A 8 9.08 25.04 9.32
CA VAL A 8 8.68 23.65 9.13
C VAL A 8 7.27 23.59 8.56
N PRO A 9 7.03 22.83 7.47
CA PRO A 9 5.68 22.63 6.96
C PRO A 9 4.87 21.79 7.95
N LEU A 10 3.72 22.31 8.38
CA LEU A 10 2.75 21.57 9.17
C LEU A 10 2.14 20.43 8.33
N LYS A 11 2.27 19.19 8.81
CA LYS A 11 1.76 17.99 8.13
C LYS A 11 0.66 17.36 8.96
N LEU A 12 -0.57 17.44 8.46
CA LEU A 12 -1.75 16.88 9.09
C LEU A 12 -2.32 15.77 8.24
N VAL A 13 -2.96 14.80 8.88
CA VAL A 13 -3.75 13.76 8.21
C VAL A 13 -5.19 13.81 8.70
N ARG A 14 -6.13 13.74 7.76
CA ARG A 14 -7.55 13.54 8.04
C ARG A 14 -7.83 12.04 8.03
N LEU A 15 -8.49 11.56 9.07
CA LEU A 15 -8.88 10.16 9.23
C LEU A 15 -10.35 10.10 9.59
N ARG A 16 -10.95 8.93 9.37
CA ARG A 16 -12.33 8.67 9.77
C ARG A 16 -12.47 7.31 10.43
N ASN A 17 -13.01 7.30 11.63
CA ASN A 17 -13.46 6.10 12.30
C ASN A 17 -14.78 5.61 11.64
N PRO A 18 -14.82 4.42 11.03
CA PRO A 18 -16.02 3.91 10.36
C PRO A 18 -17.23 3.69 11.29
N TRP A 19 -17.02 3.63 12.60
CA TRP A 19 -18.12 3.53 13.58
C TRP A 19 -18.87 4.85 13.79
N GLY A 20 -18.36 5.95 13.23
CA GLY A 20 -19.01 7.26 13.26
C GLY A 20 -19.00 7.94 14.63
N LYS A 21 -18.02 7.61 15.48
CA LYS A 21 -17.82 8.16 16.82
C LYS A 21 -16.41 7.81 17.34
N SER A 22 -16.05 8.31 18.53
CA SER A 22 -14.80 7.95 19.22
C SER A 22 -13.58 8.35 18.42
N GLU A 23 -13.37 9.66 18.40
CA GLU A 23 -12.32 10.34 17.67
C GLU A 23 -11.00 10.43 18.46
N TRP A 24 -9.97 10.97 17.80
CA TRP A 24 -8.68 11.23 18.42
C TRP A 24 -8.79 12.27 19.54
N ILE A 25 -8.17 11.98 20.69
CA ILE A 25 -8.20 12.84 21.90
C ILE A 25 -6.83 13.46 22.24
N GLY A 26 -5.84 13.32 21.36
CA GLY A 26 -4.49 13.85 21.54
C GLY A 26 -4.34 15.27 20.98
N ALA A 27 -3.09 15.68 20.71
CA ALA A 27 -2.82 16.93 19.99
C ALA A 27 -3.59 16.96 18.67
N TRP A 28 -4.12 18.12 18.28
CA TRP A 28 -5.00 18.30 17.10
C TRP A 28 -6.39 17.65 17.17
N SER A 29 -6.80 17.11 18.32
CA SER A 29 -8.21 16.78 18.58
C SER A 29 -9.10 18.03 18.59
N SER A 30 -10.42 17.84 18.49
CA SER A 30 -11.41 18.93 18.47
C SER A 30 -11.22 19.96 19.60
N ASP A 31 -10.99 19.49 20.83
CA ASP A 31 -10.82 20.32 22.03
C ASP A 31 -9.36 20.73 22.32
N SER A 32 -8.42 20.46 21.41
CA SER A 32 -6.99 20.75 21.63
C SER A 32 -6.62 22.23 21.45
N ASP A 33 -5.54 22.65 22.11
CA ASP A 33 -4.97 23.99 21.95
C ASP A 33 -4.50 24.22 20.50
N GLU A 34 -3.96 23.18 19.85
CA GLU A 34 -3.55 23.22 18.45
C GLU A 34 -4.76 23.45 17.55
N MET A 35 -5.83 22.67 17.71
CA MET A 35 -7.03 22.87 16.89
C MET A 35 -7.62 24.26 17.11
N THR A 36 -7.75 24.72 18.36
CA THR A 36 -8.24 26.07 18.67
C THR A 36 -7.42 27.15 17.98
N LYS A 37 -6.08 27.02 17.98
CA LYS A 37 -5.17 27.98 17.35
C LYS A 37 -5.26 27.98 15.82
N TYR A 38 -5.40 26.80 15.20
CA TYR A 38 -5.29 26.62 13.75
C TYR A 38 -6.63 26.42 13.03
N LEU A 39 -7.76 26.34 13.74
CA LEU A 39 -9.08 26.01 13.18
C LEU A 39 -9.47 26.91 12.02
N SER A 40 -9.28 28.23 12.15
CA SER A 40 -9.59 29.18 11.08
C SER A 40 -8.75 28.95 9.82
N VAL A 41 -7.47 28.61 10.01
CA VAL A 41 -6.53 28.33 8.92
C VAL A 41 -6.89 27.01 8.24
N ILE A 42 -7.17 25.95 9.02
CA ILE A 42 -7.59 24.64 8.48
C ILE A 42 -8.90 24.77 7.73
N LYS A 43 -9.85 25.55 8.27
CA LYS A 43 -11.13 25.79 7.63
C LYS A 43 -10.96 26.48 6.28
N GLU A 44 -10.28 27.62 6.26
CA GLU A 44 -10.08 28.41 5.03
C GLU A 44 -9.23 27.68 3.98
N LYS A 45 -8.15 26.99 4.38
CA LYS A 45 -7.13 26.43 3.46
C LYS A 45 -7.34 24.97 3.09
N TYR A 46 -8.26 24.28 3.74
CA TYR A 46 -8.49 22.87 3.49
C TYR A 46 -9.98 22.57 3.43
N ILE A 47 -10.72 22.75 4.52
CA ILE A 47 -12.13 22.31 4.59
C ILE A 47 -12.98 23.03 3.54
N ASP A 48 -12.88 24.36 3.44
CA ASP A 48 -13.67 25.15 2.50
C ASP A 48 -13.27 24.92 1.03
N GLU A 49 -12.07 24.39 0.77
CA GLU A 49 -11.59 24.03 -0.57
C GLU A 49 -12.05 22.63 -1.03
N LEU A 50 -12.54 21.79 -0.10
CA LEU A 50 -13.07 20.46 -0.43
C LEU A 50 -14.44 20.57 -1.14
N PRO A 51 -14.80 19.56 -1.97
CA PRO A 51 -16.16 19.40 -2.47
C PRO A 51 -17.18 19.43 -1.32
N PRO A 52 -18.38 20.03 -1.50
CA PRO A 52 -19.36 20.18 -0.43
C PRO A 52 -19.68 18.90 0.35
N GLU A 53 -19.67 17.74 -0.32
CA GLU A 53 -19.91 16.42 0.25
C GLU A 53 -18.75 15.86 1.09
N GLU A 54 -17.55 16.42 0.96
CA GLU A 54 -16.36 16.04 1.71
C GLU A 54 -16.04 17.00 2.87
N GLN A 55 -16.68 18.16 2.92
CA GLN A 55 -16.56 19.12 4.01
C GLN A 55 -17.07 18.51 5.32
N PHE A 56 -16.44 18.87 6.44
CA PHE A 56 -16.76 18.35 7.77
C PHE A 56 -16.54 19.44 8.82
N ASP A 57 -17.26 19.38 9.94
CA ASP A 57 -16.99 20.23 11.11
C ASP A 57 -16.02 19.48 12.05
N PRO A 58 -14.84 20.04 12.36
CA PRO A 58 -13.93 19.43 13.32
C PRO A 58 -14.49 19.26 14.74
N ASN A 59 -15.67 19.82 15.05
CA ASN A 59 -16.34 19.68 16.34
C ASN A 59 -17.46 18.62 16.34
N ASP A 60 -17.82 18.05 15.19
CA ASP A 60 -18.85 17.00 15.10
C ASP A 60 -18.24 15.64 15.49
N ASP A 61 -18.91 14.87 16.37
CA ASP A 61 -18.54 13.48 16.68
C ASP A 61 -19.12 12.52 15.62
N ASP A 62 -18.61 12.62 14.39
CA ASP A 62 -18.99 11.79 13.25
C ASP A 62 -17.93 10.73 12.87
N GLY A 63 -16.89 10.66 13.70
CA GLY A 63 -15.72 9.81 13.55
C GLY A 63 -14.61 10.47 12.72
N THR A 64 -14.80 11.66 12.15
CA THR A 64 -13.80 12.36 11.34
C THR A 64 -12.91 13.24 12.21
N PHE A 65 -11.62 12.97 12.21
CA PHE A 65 -10.66 13.74 12.99
C PHE A 65 -9.40 14.05 12.20
N ILE A 66 -8.66 15.04 12.70
CA ILE A 66 -7.35 15.42 12.20
C ILE A 66 -6.31 15.07 13.28
N MET A 67 -5.14 14.64 12.85
CA MET A 67 -3.98 14.50 13.74
C MET A 67 -2.69 14.89 13.03
N HIS A 68 -1.63 15.12 13.79
CA HIS A 68 -0.31 15.35 13.20
C HIS A 68 0.20 14.08 12.51
N PHE A 69 0.90 14.24 11.39
CA PHE A 69 1.45 13.10 10.65
C PHE A 69 2.43 12.26 11.48
N ASP A 70 3.19 12.89 12.38
CA ASP A 70 4.06 12.14 13.29
C ASP A 70 3.27 11.30 14.30
N ASP A 71 2.17 11.82 14.85
CA ASP A 71 1.30 11.03 15.74
C ASP A 71 0.66 9.86 14.99
N TRP A 72 0.29 10.05 13.72
CA TRP A 72 -0.22 8.97 12.88
C TRP A 72 0.80 7.83 12.71
N LYS A 73 2.09 8.16 12.48
CA LYS A 73 3.15 7.14 12.33
C LYS A 73 3.35 6.32 13.61
N GLU A 74 3.17 6.93 14.78
CA GLU A 74 3.31 6.25 16.07
C GLU A 74 2.05 5.44 16.41
N ALA A 75 0.86 5.93 16.03
CA ALA A 75 -0.42 5.32 16.36
C ALA A 75 -0.85 4.19 15.40
N PHE A 76 -0.45 4.24 14.13
CA PHE A 76 -0.87 3.31 13.09
C PHE A 76 0.31 2.49 12.54
N SER A 77 0.10 1.19 12.36
CA SER A 77 1.15 0.25 11.92
C SER A 77 1.00 -0.23 10.46
N ALA A 78 -0.14 0.04 9.83
CA ALA A 78 -0.46 -0.43 8.49
C ALA A 78 -1.19 0.64 7.68
N LEU A 79 -0.84 0.73 6.40
CA LEU A 79 -1.49 1.57 5.40
C LEU A 79 -1.85 0.71 4.19
N PHE A 80 -3.12 0.71 3.82
CA PHE A 80 -3.62 0.04 2.63
C PHE A 80 -3.95 1.10 1.58
N ILE A 81 -3.30 1.03 0.42
CA ILE A 81 -3.53 1.96 -0.70
C ILE A 81 -4.13 1.17 -1.85
N ASN A 82 -5.27 1.62 -2.34
CA ASN A 82 -5.78 1.21 -3.64
C ASN A 82 -5.40 2.27 -4.66
N ASN A 83 -4.54 1.91 -5.61
CA ASN A 83 -4.10 2.84 -6.65
C ASN A 83 -4.95 2.66 -7.89
N ASP A 84 -5.74 3.69 -8.21
CA ASP A 84 -6.44 3.78 -9.49
C ASP A 84 -5.49 4.39 -10.52
N PHE A 85 -5.01 3.57 -11.46
CA PHE A 85 -4.03 4.00 -12.44
C PHE A 85 -4.72 4.82 -13.54
N PRO A 86 -4.22 6.04 -13.85
CA PRO A 86 -4.74 6.83 -14.95
C PRO A 86 -4.64 6.10 -16.31
N ASP A 87 -5.51 6.49 -17.25
CA ASP A 87 -5.61 5.88 -18.59
C ASP A 87 -4.31 5.86 -19.42
N PHE A 88 -3.33 6.72 -19.09
CA PHE A 88 -2.04 6.73 -19.77
C PHE A 88 -1.09 5.59 -19.32
N TRP A 89 -1.42 4.88 -18.24
CA TRP A 89 -0.70 3.67 -17.84
C TRP A 89 -1.15 2.47 -18.66
N THR A 90 -0.22 1.55 -18.93
CA THR A 90 -0.54 0.27 -19.57
C THR A 90 -0.45 -0.86 -18.55
N GLY A 91 -1.56 -1.58 -18.37
CA GLY A 91 -1.61 -2.77 -17.52
C GLY A 91 -1.40 -4.06 -18.31
N VAL A 92 -0.49 -4.91 -17.84
CA VAL A 92 -0.33 -6.29 -18.34
C VAL A 92 -0.47 -7.24 -17.16
N ARG A 93 -1.30 -8.28 -17.33
CA ARG A 93 -1.50 -9.32 -16.31
C ARG A 93 -1.04 -10.67 -16.86
N PHE A 94 -0.24 -11.36 -16.06
CA PHE A 94 0.12 -12.75 -16.29
C PHE A 94 -0.59 -13.63 -15.27
N THR A 95 -1.11 -14.76 -15.72
CA THR A 95 -1.67 -15.80 -14.86
C THR A 95 -0.77 -17.02 -14.97
N SER A 96 -0.34 -17.55 -13.83
CA SER A 96 0.51 -18.74 -13.73
C SER A 96 0.34 -19.37 -12.36
N GLU A 97 0.85 -20.59 -12.22
CA GLU A 97 0.84 -21.34 -10.98
C GLU A 97 2.23 -21.88 -10.62
N TRP A 98 2.45 -22.08 -9.34
CA TRP A 98 3.53 -22.90 -8.82
C TRP A 98 3.03 -24.32 -8.58
N THR A 99 3.77 -25.27 -9.11
CA THR A 99 3.54 -26.71 -9.05
C THR A 99 4.75 -27.38 -8.37
N LYS A 100 4.63 -28.68 -8.10
CA LYS A 100 5.74 -29.47 -7.54
C LYS A 100 7.01 -29.46 -8.40
N PHE A 101 6.94 -29.09 -9.68
CA PHE A 101 8.07 -29.12 -10.61
C PHE A 101 8.74 -27.76 -10.84
N ASN A 102 8.05 -26.65 -10.55
CA ASN A 102 8.53 -25.28 -10.79
C ASN A 102 8.46 -24.39 -9.53
N ALA A 103 8.08 -24.91 -8.36
CA ALA A 103 8.13 -24.21 -7.07
C ALA A 103 9.53 -24.32 -6.43
N ALA A 104 10.54 -23.76 -7.08
CA ALA A 104 11.92 -23.89 -6.61
C ALA A 104 12.28 -22.97 -5.42
N GLY A 105 11.40 -22.01 -5.08
CA GLY A 105 11.60 -21.06 -3.99
C GLY A 105 12.80 -20.14 -4.24
N LEU A 106 13.28 -19.47 -3.19
CA LEU A 106 14.47 -18.61 -3.24
C LEU A 106 15.78 -19.41 -3.10
N PRO A 107 16.88 -18.99 -3.76
CA PRO A 107 18.17 -19.64 -3.61
C PRO A 107 18.72 -19.35 -2.20
N LYS A 108 18.94 -20.40 -1.40
CA LYS A 108 19.52 -20.28 -0.05
C LYS A 108 21.05 -20.10 -0.07
N THR A 109 21.69 -20.42 -1.20
CA THR A 109 23.13 -20.31 -1.41
C THR A 109 23.39 -19.85 -2.85
N TYR A 110 24.56 -19.27 -3.09
CA TYR A 110 25.03 -18.86 -4.43
C TYR A 110 25.82 -19.99 -5.11
N THR A 111 25.33 -21.21 -5.02
CA THR A 111 25.89 -22.35 -5.77
C THR A 111 25.17 -22.48 -7.11
N LYS A 112 25.87 -22.98 -8.13
CA LYS A 112 25.31 -23.13 -9.49
C LYS A 112 23.99 -23.89 -9.47
N ASP A 113 23.94 -25.04 -8.79
CA ASP A 113 22.73 -25.87 -8.72
C ASP A 113 21.55 -25.15 -8.06
N ALA A 114 21.81 -24.34 -7.02
CA ALA A 114 20.76 -23.56 -6.36
C ALA A 114 20.20 -22.46 -7.26
N LEU A 115 21.06 -21.83 -8.07
CA LEU A 115 20.68 -20.79 -9.02
C LEU A 115 19.95 -21.38 -10.24
N GLU A 116 20.40 -22.52 -10.74
CA GLU A 116 19.71 -23.28 -11.79
C GLU A 116 18.33 -23.75 -11.32
N ASN A 117 18.20 -24.17 -10.05
CA ASN A 117 16.90 -24.52 -9.48
C ASN A 117 16.00 -23.30 -9.37
N PHE A 118 16.48 -22.17 -8.82
CA PHE A 118 15.73 -20.91 -8.76
C PHE A 118 15.21 -20.47 -10.14
N ALA A 119 16.01 -20.65 -11.19
CA ALA A 119 15.62 -20.34 -12.57
C ALA A 119 14.49 -21.24 -13.12
N ARG A 120 14.04 -22.27 -12.39
CA ARG A 120 12.87 -23.09 -12.76
C ARG A 120 11.54 -22.45 -12.36
N ASN A 121 11.53 -21.46 -11.47
CA ASN A 121 10.31 -20.70 -11.15
C ASN A 121 9.70 -20.08 -12.43
N PRO A 122 8.38 -19.83 -12.49
CA PRO A 122 7.75 -19.12 -13.60
C PRO A 122 8.49 -17.80 -13.92
N GLN A 123 8.82 -17.59 -15.18
CA GLN A 123 9.51 -16.39 -15.65
C GLN A 123 8.65 -15.66 -16.68
N PHE A 124 8.60 -14.34 -16.54
CA PHE A 124 7.88 -13.45 -17.46
C PHE A 124 8.86 -12.45 -18.05
N LEU A 125 8.85 -12.33 -19.37
CA LEU A 125 9.64 -11.34 -20.07
C LEU A 125 8.82 -10.06 -20.24
N VAL A 126 9.28 -8.98 -19.61
CA VAL A 126 8.75 -7.64 -19.82
C VAL A 126 9.74 -6.85 -20.66
N ARG A 127 9.27 -6.28 -21.77
CA ARG A 127 10.07 -5.43 -22.65
C ARG A 127 9.35 -4.09 -22.83
N PRO A 128 9.73 -3.05 -22.07
CA PRO A 128 9.18 -1.73 -22.30
C PRO A 128 9.64 -1.19 -23.67
N VAL A 129 8.77 -0.44 -24.35
CA VAL A 129 9.06 0.16 -25.66
C VAL A 129 9.97 1.38 -25.51
N ASN A 130 9.74 2.16 -24.46
CA ASN A 130 10.49 3.36 -24.10
C ASN A 130 10.94 3.26 -22.64
N ASP A 131 11.80 4.17 -22.21
CA ASP A 131 12.07 4.34 -20.79
C ASP A 131 10.78 4.69 -20.06
N CYS A 132 10.44 3.92 -19.02
CA CYS A 132 9.21 4.08 -18.27
C CYS A 132 9.38 3.69 -16.80
N GLU A 133 8.43 4.14 -16.00
CA GLU A 133 8.22 3.63 -14.65
C GLU A 133 7.30 2.40 -14.70
N MET A 134 7.58 1.40 -13.88
CA MET A 134 6.79 0.17 -13.82
C MET A 134 6.45 -0.14 -12.36
N MET A 135 5.17 -0.34 -12.06
CA MET A 135 4.73 -1.00 -10.84
C MET A 135 4.56 -2.50 -11.11
N LEU A 136 5.18 -3.33 -10.27
CA LEU A 136 4.98 -4.77 -10.29
C LEU A 136 4.22 -5.20 -9.05
N SER A 137 3.14 -5.95 -9.25
CA SER A 137 2.38 -6.56 -8.17
C SER A 137 2.27 -8.06 -8.43
N LEU A 138 2.66 -8.84 -7.42
CA LEU A 138 2.44 -10.27 -7.37
C LEU A 138 1.30 -10.53 -6.39
N SER A 139 0.32 -11.33 -6.80
CA SER A 139 -0.82 -11.69 -5.97
C SER A 139 -1.09 -13.18 -6.06
N GLN A 140 -1.65 -13.72 -4.99
CA GLN A 140 -2.15 -15.09 -4.91
C GLN A 140 -3.65 -15.06 -4.61
N ASP A 141 -4.30 -16.21 -4.74
CA ASP A 141 -5.69 -16.34 -4.37
C ASP A 141 -5.90 -16.00 -2.88
N GLY A 142 -7.02 -15.34 -2.59
CA GLY A 142 -7.28 -14.83 -1.24
C GLY A 142 -7.56 -15.98 -0.27
N GLY A 143 -6.92 -15.98 0.89
CA GLY A 143 -7.05 -17.05 1.88
C GLY A 143 -8.45 -17.24 2.50
N ARG A 144 -9.40 -16.35 2.19
CA ARG A 144 -10.84 -16.50 2.53
C ARG A 144 -11.56 -17.51 1.63
N LEU A 145 -10.99 -17.84 0.48
CA LEU A 145 -11.55 -18.84 -0.41
C LEU A 145 -11.42 -20.22 0.24
N PRO A 146 -12.46 -21.06 0.16
CA PRO A 146 -12.43 -22.37 0.78
C PRO A 146 -11.50 -23.32 0.00
N GLU A 147 -10.82 -24.19 0.71
CA GLU A 147 -10.07 -25.31 0.14
C GLU A 147 -10.87 -26.59 0.40
N ASP A 148 -11.27 -27.30 -0.64
CA ASP A 148 -12.13 -28.50 -0.54
C ASP A 148 -13.41 -28.28 0.30
N GLY A 149 -14.00 -27.08 0.20
CA GLY A 149 -15.20 -26.70 0.94
C GLY A 149 -14.97 -26.32 2.42
N LYS A 150 -13.71 -26.35 2.88
CA LYS A 150 -13.32 -25.93 4.23
C LYS A 150 -12.86 -24.47 4.23
N TYR A 151 -13.39 -23.70 5.18
CA TYR A 151 -12.98 -22.33 5.44
C TYR A 151 -11.98 -22.28 6.60
N TYR A 152 -11.07 -21.32 6.54
CA TYR A 152 -10.08 -21.07 7.57
C TYR A 152 -10.27 -19.70 8.22
N SER A 153 -9.65 -19.50 9.38
CA SER A 153 -9.68 -18.22 10.08
C SER A 153 -8.44 -17.39 9.75
N TYR A 154 -8.59 -16.06 9.77
CA TYR A 154 -7.46 -15.15 9.71
C TYR A 154 -6.39 -15.56 10.75
N PRO A 155 -5.09 -15.63 10.39
CA PRO A 155 -4.46 -15.05 9.20
C PRO A 155 -4.42 -15.94 7.95
N PHE A 156 -5.18 -17.04 7.89
CA PHE A 156 -5.25 -17.94 6.73
C PHE A 156 -3.90 -18.59 6.36
N ALA A 157 -3.13 -19.02 7.37
CA ALA A 157 -1.80 -19.59 7.16
C ALA A 157 -1.83 -20.91 6.37
N GLU A 158 -3.00 -21.55 6.28
CA GLU A 158 -3.22 -22.80 5.55
C GLU A 158 -3.39 -22.58 4.05
N THR A 159 -3.84 -21.40 3.63
CA THR A 159 -4.19 -21.10 2.23
C THR A 159 -3.35 -19.96 1.64
N LEU A 160 -2.53 -19.28 2.45
CA LEU A 160 -1.63 -18.23 2.00
C LEU A 160 -0.17 -18.71 2.04
N ASP A 161 0.51 -18.59 0.91
CA ASP A 161 1.93 -18.85 0.81
C ASP A 161 2.77 -17.57 0.89
N TYR A 162 3.99 -17.69 1.39
CA TYR A 162 4.99 -16.64 1.22
C TYR A 162 5.46 -16.62 -0.23
N ASN A 163 5.24 -15.51 -0.90
CA ASN A 163 5.64 -15.31 -2.28
C ASN A 163 6.55 -14.08 -2.41
N CYS A 164 7.31 -14.05 -3.51
CA CYS A 164 8.15 -12.93 -3.86
C CYS A 164 8.35 -12.89 -5.38
N VAL A 165 8.68 -11.72 -5.89
CA VAL A 165 9.06 -11.50 -7.28
C VAL A 165 10.44 -10.87 -7.32
N SER A 166 11.24 -11.23 -8.33
CA SER A 166 12.57 -10.66 -8.56
C SER A 166 12.69 -10.22 -10.01
N VAL A 167 13.32 -9.07 -10.23
CA VAL A 167 13.47 -8.46 -11.55
C VAL A 167 14.93 -8.49 -11.95
N PHE A 168 15.20 -9.04 -13.14
CA PHE A 168 16.55 -9.14 -13.68
C PHE A 168 16.61 -8.48 -15.05
N LYS A 169 17.69 -7.71 -15.30
CA LYS A 169 18.01 -7.24 -16.64
C LYS A 169 18.65 -8.40 -17.41
N LEU A 170 18.05 -8.79 -18.53
CA LEU A 170 18.60 -9.83 -19.39
C LEU A 170 19.60 -9.27 -20.41
N PRO A 171 20.66 -10.03 -20.75
CA PRO A 171 21.49 -9.76 -21.91
C PRO A 171 20.69 -9.76 -23.22
N PHE A 172 21.20 -9.05 -24.24
CA PHE A 172 20.56 -8.99 -25.55
C PHE A 172 20.31 -10.39 -26.13
N GLY A 173 19.10 -10.62 -26.63
CA GLY A 173 18.69 -11.89 -27.24
C GLY A 173 18.27 -12.99 -26.25
N GLN A 174 18.50 -12.81 -24.94
CA GLN A 174 17.98 -13.74 -23.93
C GLN A 174 16.49 -13.45 -23.65
N ARG A 175 15.72 -14.53 -23.47
CA ARG A 175 14.29 -14.47 -23.12
C ARG A 175 13.97 -15.07 -21.75
N ILE A 176 14.93 -15.80 -21.19
CA ILE A 176 14.85 -16.44 -19.88
C ILE A 176 16.17 -16.22 -19.17
N LEU A 177 16.11 -16.18 -17.84
CA LEU A 177 17.27 -16.23 -16.98
C LEU A 177 17.95 -17.60 -17.15
N LYS A 178 19.22 -17.57 -17.57
CA LYS A 178 20.12 -18.73 -17.55
C LYS A 178 21.22 -18.40 -16.55
N GLN A 179 21.33 -19.20 -15.49
CA GLN A 179 22.37 -19.08 -14.46
C GLN A 179 23.36 -20.24 -14.61
#